data_AF-A0A6B2LI76-F1
#
_entry.id   AF-A0A6B2LI76-F1
#
_cell.length_a   1.000
_cell.length_b   1.000
_cell.length_c   1.000
_cell.angle_alpha   90.00
_cell.angle_beta   90.00
_cell.angle_gamma   90.00
#
_symmetry.space_group_name_H-M   'P 1'
#
loop_
_entity.id
_entity.type
_entity.pdbx_description
1 polymer ?
#
loop_
_entity_poly.entity_id
_entity_poly.type
_entity_poly.pdbx_seq_one_letter_code
_entity_poly.pdbx_strand_id
1 'polypeptide(L)'
;MKKKSRCASIGITLVSIPYWWDGSKESLTSTLHLVLPNVFPKSDAPIIPTSPPNELAQEIEDVGNVQRVSILMQGNEWNGEKDPTGWFISEKLDGFRAFWDGSNLISKNGVVFPAPNEFTSALPTNVLLDGELWVDYDALSKLISITRKNSTELWKEVKYCVFDAPMHPGNYAERHSFAADSISGSGPNISLVPITTCLGFDHLQTVLN
;
A
#
# COMPACT_ATOMS: atom_id res chain seq x y z
N MET A 1 -19.43 3.40 -0.63
CA MET A 1 -20.85 3.55 -0.23
C MET A 1 -21.63 4.62 -1.01
N LYS A 2 -21.09 5.82 -1.27
CA LYS A 2 -21.83 6.93 -1.95
C LYS A 2 -22.44 6.61 -3.34
N LYS A 3 -21.80 5.75 -4.16
CA LYS A 3 -22.27 5.40 -5.53
C LYS A 3 -23.53 4.52 -5.53
N LYS A 4 -23.62 3.53 -4.63
CA LYS A 4 -24.75 2.59 -4.54
C LYS A 4 -26.04 3.31 -4.12
N SER A 5 -25.95 4.22 -3.14
CA SER A 5 -27.06 5.06 -2.70
C SER A 5 -27.55 6.01 -3.79
N ARG A 6 -26.64 6.59 -4.58
CA ARG A 6 -26.99 7.47 -5.71
C ARG A 6 -27.72 6.70 -6.82
N CYS A 7 -27.24 5.50 -7.20
CA CYS A 7 -27.92 4.67 -8.20
C CYS A 7 -29.34 4.26 -7.77
N ALA A 8 -29.51 3.89 -6.50
CA ALA A 8 -30.82 3.53 -5.95
C ALA A 8 -31.81 4.72 -5.99
N SER A 9 -31.35 5.95 -5.71
CA SER A 9 -32.20 7.15 -5.73
C SER A 9 -32.76 7.52 -7.12
N ILE A 10 -32.19 6.96 -8.19
CA ILE A 10 -32.62 7.19 -9.58
C ILE A 10 -33.15 5.92 -10.26
N GLY A 11 -33.49 4.88 -9.47
CA GLY A 11 -34.07 3.64 -9.99
C GLY A 11 -33.09 2.72 -10.74
N ILE A 12 -31.78 2.92 -10.59
CA ILE A 12 -30.75 2.05 -11.19
C ILE A 12 -30.27 1.03 -10.16
N THR A 13 -30.49 -0.25 -10.46
CA THR A 13 -29.93 -1.37 -9.68
C THR A 13 -28.49 -1.60 -10.08
N LEU A 14 -27.55 -1.18 -9.23
CA LEU A 14 -26.13 -1.44 -9.44
C LEU A 14 -25.79 -2.86 -8.94
N VAL A 15 -25.45 -3.75 -9.87
CA VAL A 15 -24.95 -5.09 -9.56
C VAL A 15 -23.43 -5.09 -9.65
N SER A 16 -22.78 -5.61 -8.60
CA SER A 16 -21.33 -5.78 -8.57
C SER A 16 -21.00 -7.22 -8.95
N ILE A 17 -20.33 -7.40 -10.09
CA ILE A 17 -19.77 -8.68 -10.49
C ILE A 17 -18.32 -8.72 -10.00
N PRO A 18 -17.94 -9.71 -9.20
CA PRO A 18 -16.56 -9.81 -8.74
C PRO A 18 -15.63 -10.10 -9.92
N TYR A 19 -14.39 -9.60 -9.87
CA TYR A 19 -13.45 -9.76 -10.99
C TYR A 19 -13.01 -11.22 -11.20
N TRP A 20 -13.16 -12.08 -10.19
CA TRP A 20 -12.87 -13.53 -10.23
C TRP A 20 -14.05 -14.38 -10.76
N TRP A 21 -15.03 -13.77 -11.42
CA TRP A 21 -16.05 -14.53 -12.12
C TRP A 21 -15.45 -15.33 -13.29
N ASP A 22 -16.07 -16.46 -13.61
CA ASP A 22 -15.57 -17.44 -14.59
C ASP A 22 -15.71 -17.02 -16.06
N GLY A 23 -16.25 -15.83 -16.34
CA GLY A 23 -16.52 -15.35 -17.70
C GLY A 23 -17.72 -16.03 -18.39
N SER A 24 -18.40 -16.97 -17.74
CA SER A 24 -19.52 -17.72 -18.31
C SER A 24 -20.79 -16.87 -18.33
N LYS A 25 -21.46 -16.88 -19.49
CA LYS A 25 -22.76 -16.21 -19.63
C LYS A 25 -23.81 -16.84 -18.72
N GLU A 26 -23.71 -18.15 -18.50
CA GLU A 26 -24.62 -18.95 -17.71
C GLU A 26 -24.50 -18.62 -16.21
N SER A 27 -23.26 -18.54 -15.67
CA SER A 27 -23.00 -18.17 -14.26
C SER A 27 -23.39 -16.71 -13.96
N LEU A 28 -23.14 -15.81 -14.92
CA LEU A 28 -23.52 -14.40 -14.85
C LEU A 28 -25.04 -14.26 -14.87
N THR A 29 -25.73 -15.01 -15.75
CA THR A 29 -27.19 -15.02 -15.80
C THR A 29 -27.79 -15.53 -14.50
N SER A 30 -27.27 -16.62 -13.94
CA SER A 30 -27.70 -17.15 -12.64
C SER A 30 -27.51 -16.13 -11.51
N THR A 31 -26.38 -15.41 -11.51
CA THR A 31 -26.06 -14.39 -10.49
C THR A 31 -26.97 -13.16 -10.62
N LEU A 32 -27.22 -12.69 -11.85
CA LEU A 32 -28.09 -11.56 -12.12
C LEU A 32 -29.56 -11.88 -11.82
N HIS A 33 -29.99 -13.13 -12.00
CA HIS A 33 -31.33 -13.58 -11.65
C HIS A 33 -31.65 -13.42 -10.15
N LEU A 34 -30.67 -13.56 -9.25
CA LEU A 34 -30.87 -13.34 -7.81
C LEU A 34 -31.22 -11.88 -7.48
N VAL A 35 -30.75 -10.93 -8.28
CA VAL A 35 -30.94 -9.49 -8.04
C VAL A 35 -32.09 -8.94 -8.88
N LEU A 36 -32.29 -9.48 -10.09
CA LEU A 36 -33.25 -9.01 -11.08
C LEU A 36 -33.99 -10.20 -11.73
N PRO A 37 -34.83 -10.93 -10.98
CA PRO A 37 -35.48 -12.16 -11.46
C PRO A 37 -36.48 -11.92 -12.60
N ASN A 38 -37.00 -10.70 -12.73
CA ASN A 38 -37.93 -10.30 -13.80
C ASN A 38 -37.23 -9.92 -15.11
N VAL A 39 -35.89 -9.79 -15.10
CA VAL A 39 -35.10 -9.36 -16.27
C VAL A 39 -34.27 -10.53 -16.82
N PHE A 40 -33.73 -11.38 -15.95
CA PHE A 40 -32.88 -12.49 -16.33
C PHE A 40 -33.60 -13.82 -16.14
N PRO A 41 -33.53 -14.77 -17.10
CA PRO A 41 -34.15 -16.07 -16.97
C PRO A 41 -33.46 -16.91 -15.89
N LYS A 42 -34.21 -17.83 -15.29
CA LYS A 42 -33.66 -18.80 -14.34
C LYS A 42 -32.75 -19.78 -15.08
N SER A 43 -31.57 -20.04 -14.52
CA SER A 43 -30.53 -20.91 -15.05
C SER A 43 -30.06 -21.88 -13.97
N ASP A 44 -29.73 -23.11 -14.35
CA ASP A 44 -29.26 -24.16 -13.43
C ASP A 44 -27.73 -24.10 -13.20
N ALA A 45 -27.04 -23.17 -13.86
CA ALA A 45 -25.62 -22.96 -13.66
C ALA A 45 -25.33 -22.38 -12.26
N PRO A 46 -24.18 -22.73 -11.63
CA PRO A 46 -23.79 -22.19 -10.34
C PRO A 46 -23.65 -20.65 -10.40
N ILE A 47 -24.04 -19.99 -9.32
CA ILE A 47 -23.85 -18.55 -9.15
C ILE A 47 -22.37 -18.23 -8.92
N ILE A 48 -21.96 -17.02 -9.28
CA ILE A 48 -20.60 -16.54 -9.06
C ILE A 48 -20.35 -16.44 -7.54
N PRO A 49 -19.30 -17.09 -7.01
CA PRO A 49 -18.99 -17.04 -5.59
C PRO A 49 -18.76 -15.62 -5.08
N THR A 50 -19.32 -15.30 -3.91
CA THR A 50 -19.17 -13.99 -3.26
C THR A 50 -17.76 -13.75 -2.70
N SER A 51 -16.97 -14.80 -2.59
CA SER A 51 -15.56 -14.78 -2.19
C SER A 51 -14.73 -15.55 -3.22
N PRO A 52 -13.48 -15.14 -3.50
CA PRO A 52 -12.63 -15.86 -4.44
C PRO A 52 -12.35 -17.29 -3.91
N PRO A 53 -12.25 -18.30 -4.79
CA PRO A 53 -11.84 -19.66 -4.40
C PRO A 53 -10.47 -19.65 -3.71
N ASN A 54 -10.25 -20.51 -2.71
CA ASN A 54 -9.04 -20.49 -1.86
C ASN A 54 -7.70 -20.49 -2.64
N GLU A 55 -7.58 -21.24 -3.74
CA GLU A 55 -6.37 -21.27 -4.58
C GLU A 55 -6.18 -19.96 -5.36
N LEU A 56 -7.27 -19.37 -5.87
CA LEU A 56 -7.26 -18.05 -6.48
C LEU A 56 -7.00 -16.95 -5.45
N ALA A 57 -7.47 -17.06 -4.21
CA ALA A 57 -7.20 -16.08 -3.16
C ALA A 57 -5.70 -16.01 -2.86
N GLN A 58 -5.03 -17.16 -2.79
CA GLN A 58 -3.58 -17.24 -2.56
C GLN A 58 -2.78 -16.73 -3.77
N GLU A 59 -3.12 -17.16 -4.99
CA GLU A 59 -2.44 -16.72 -6.22
C GLU A 59 -2.71 -15.24 -6.54
N ILE A 60 -3.91 -14.72 -6.25
CA ILE A 60 -4.22 -13.30 -6.45
C ILE A 60 -3.59 -12.44 -5.35
N GLU A 61 -3.44 -12.92 -4.13
CA GLU A 61 -2.66 -12.21 -3.10
C GLU A 61 -1.18 -12.12 -3.51
N ASP A 62 -0.58 -13.20 -4.00
CA ASP A 62 0.82 -13.19 -4.45
C ASP A 62 1.01 -12.38 -5.75
N VAL A 63 0.17 -12.57 -6.77
CA VAL A 63 0.24 -11.80 -8.03
C VAL A 63 -0.14 -10.34 -7.82
N GLY A 64 -1.12 -10.06 -6.94
CA GLY A 64 -1.54 -8.73 -6.56
C GLY A 64 -0.49 -7.98 -5.74
N ASN A 65 0.20 -8.67 -4.82
CA ASN A 65 1.32 -8.10 -4.08
C ASN A 65 2.51 -7.83 -5.00
N VAL A 66 2.84 -8.74 -5.92
CA VAL A 66 3.89 -8.53 -6.91
C VAL A 66 3.55 -7.38 -7.88
N GLN A 67 2.30 -7.26 -8.33
CA GLN A 67 1.87 -6.10 -9.14
C GLN A 67 1.89 -4.79 -8.35
N ARG A 68 1.45 -4.77 -7.08
CA ARG A 68 1.45 -3.56 -6.23
C ARG A 68 2.87 -3.08 -5.94
N VAL A 69 3.81 -3.99 -5.71
CA VAL A 69 5.23 -3.66 -5.50
C VAL A 69 5.89 -3.16 -6.80
N SER A 70 5.40 -3.58 -7.98
CA SER A 70 5.93 -3.07 -9.25
C SER A 70 5.56 -1.61 -9.56
N ILE A 71 4.57 -1.04 -8.86
CA ILE A 71 4.19 0.38 -8.93
C ILE A 71 5.18 1.27 -8.16
N LEU A 72 6.04 0.68 -7.33
CA LEU A 72 6.93 1.44 -6.46
C LEU A 72 8.10 2.05 -7.24
N MET A 73 8.35 3.34 -7.00
CA MET A 73 9.46 4.04 -7.63
C MET A 73 10.81 3.50 -7.13
N GLN A 74 11.76 3.32 -8.04
CA GLN A 74 13.15 2.98 -7.69
C GLN A 74 14.02 4.23 -7.72
N GLY A 75 14.96 4.31 -6.78
CA GLY A 75 15.99 5.35 -6.80
C GLY A 75 17.01 5.08 -7.90
N ASN A 76 17.52 6.15 -8.50
CA ASN A 76 18.66 6.10 -9.41
C ASN A 76 19.82 6.87 -8.77
N GLU A 77 21.05 6.43 -9.05
CA GLU A 77 22.23 7.19 -8.67
C GLU A 77 22.26 8.51 -9.43
N TRP A 78 22.48 9.61 -8.71
CA TRP A 78 22.64 10.92 -9.30
C TRP A 78 24.13 11.17 -9.58
N ASN A 79 24.45 11.45 -10.84
CA ASN A 79 25.81 11.61 -11.33
C ASN A 79 26.36 13.04 -11.19
N GLY A 80 25.60 13.96 -10.57
CA GLY A 80 26.01 15.35 -10.38
C GLY A 80 25.81 16.28 -11.59
N GLU A 81 25.36 15.77 -12.74
CA GLU A 81 25.27 16.57 -13.97
C GLU A 81 24.00 17.43 -14.02
N LYS A 82 22.90 16.93 -13.45
CA LYS A 82 21.60 17.62 -13.48
C LYS A 82 21.48 18.55 -12.28
N ASP A 83 21.17 19.82 -12.52
CA ASP A 83 20.87 20.80 -11.48
C ASP A 83 19.76 20.30 -10.54
N PRO A 84 20.04 20.15 -9.24
CA PRO A 84 19.08 19.64 -8.27
C PRO A 84 18.14 20.72 -7.72
N THR A 85 18.25 21.98 -8.18
CA THR A 85 17.39 23.08 -7.72
C THR A 85 15.90 22.72 -7.86
N GLY A 86 15.16 22.86 -6.76
CA GLY A 86 13.74 22.52 -6.68
C GLY A 86 13.44 21.04 -6.39
N TRP A 87 14.45 20.18 -6.27
CA TRP A 87 14.25 18.78 -5.85
C TRP A 87 13.95 18.72 -4.35
N PHE A 88 13.41 17.59 -3.90
CA PHE A 88 13.25 17.31 -2.48
C PHE A 88 14.42 16.45 -1.98
N ILE A 89 15.02 16.86 -0.88
CA ILE A 89 16.10 16.18 -0.18
C ILE A 89 15.51 15.54 1.06
N SER A 90 15.81 14.27 1.29
CA SER A 90 15.50 13.54 2.51
C SER A 90 16.71 12.70 2.92
N GLU A 91 16.84 12.44 4.20
CA GLU A 91 17.82 11.49 4.70
C GLU A 91 17.53 10.08 4.13
N LYS A 92 18.57 9.41 3.63
CA LYS A 92 18.48 8.01 3.24
C LYS A 92 18.72 7.13 4.47
N LEU A 93 17.65 6.55 4.99
CA LEU A 93 17.74 5.57 6.07
C LEU A 93 18.33 4.24 5.55
N ASP A 94 19.08 3.56 6.42
CA ASP A 94 19.60 2.21 6.15
C ASP A 94 18.74 1.18 6.88
N GLY A 95 17.74 0.65 6.20
CA GLY A 95 16.73 -0.23 6.76
C GLY A 95 16.20 -1.25 5.76
N PHE A 96 14.93 -1.64 5.96
CA PHE A 96 14.21 -2.43 4.96
C PHE A 96 13.02 -1.67 4.40
N ARG A 97 13.04 -1.42 3.10
CA ARG A 97 11.86 -0.94 2.39
C ARG A 97 10.66 -1.84 2.64
N ALA A 98 9.57 -1.22 3.07
CA ALA A 98 8.30 -1.88 3.35
C ALA A 98 7.13 -1.07 2.78
N PHE A 99 6.33 -1.74 1.99
CA PHE A 99 5.08 -1.24 1.46
C PHE A 99 3.93 -1.65 2.37
N TRP A 100 3.17 -0.67 2.86
CA TRP A 100 1.93 -0.91 3.58
C TRP A 100 0.76 -0.96 2.59
N ASP A 101 0.10 -2.11 2.50
CA ASP A 101 -1.02 -2.32 1.58
C ASP A 101 -2.41 -2.03 2.18
N GLY A 102 -2.45 -1.51 3.41
CA GLY A 102 -3.66 -1.33 4.21
C GLY A 102 -3.89 -2.46 5.24
N SER A 103 -3.12 -3.55 5.20
CA SER A 103 -3.23 -4.67 6.14
C SER A 103 -1.86 -5.27 6.55
N ASN A 104 -0.92 -5.35 5.63
CA ASN A 104 0.38 -6.00 5.79
C ASN A 104 1.52 -5.06 5.37
N LEU A 105 2.69 -5.28 5.97
CA LEU A 105 3.96 -4.70 5.52
C LEU A 105 4.67 -5.68 4.59
N ILE A 106 4.94 -5.25 3.37
CA ILE A 106 5.43 -6.09 2.28
C ILE A 106 6.78 -5.56 1.80
N SER A 107 7.79 -6.43 1.75
CA SER A 107 9.12 -6.08 1.23
C SER A 107 9.12 -5.82 -0.28
N LYS A 108 10.21 -5.25 -0.80
CA LYS A 108 10.46 -5.07 -2.24
C LYS A 108 10.33 -6.37 -3.06
N ASN A 109 10.50 -7.53 -2.44
CA ASN A 109 10.41 -8.82 -3.13
C ASN A 109 9.04 -9.51 -2.93
N GLY A 110 8.04 -8.81 -2.39
CA GLY A 110 6.70 -9.35 -2.14
C GLY A 110 6.57 -10.17 -0.85
N VAL A 111 7.64 -10.31 -0.06
CA VAL A 111 7.59 -11.06 1.21
C VAL A 111 6.98 -10.20 2.31
N VAL A 112 5.98 -10.74 3.01
CA VAL A 112 5.33 -10.10 4.17
C VAL A 112 6.26 -10.12 5.38
N PHE A 113 6.44 -8.98 6.04
CA PHE A 113 7.16 -8.89 7.31
C PHE A 113 6.29 -9.43 8.45
N PRO A 114 6.87 -10.16 9.43
CA PRO A 114 6.15 -10.67 10.59
C PRO A 114 5.93 -9.55 11.64
N ALA A 115 5.30 -8.46 11.22
CA ALA A 115 4.95 -7.34 12.09
C ALA A 115 3.78 -7.74 13.01
N PRO A 116 3.89 -7.54 14.34
CA PRO A 116 2.80 -7.80 15.26
C PRO A 116 1.57 -6.93 14.96
N ASN A 117 0.40 -7.42 15.34
CA ASN A 117 -0.86 -6.69 15.17
C ASN A 117 -0.84 -5.34 15.90
N GLU A 118 -0.16 -5.23 17.04
CA GLU A 118 -0.01 -3.98 17.77
C GLU A 118 0.75 -2.92 16.95
N PHE A 119 1.68 -3.35 16.09
CA PHE A 119 2.41 -2.45 15.20
C PHE A 119 1.55 -2.02 14.01
N THR A 120 0.88 -2.97 13.34
CA THR A 120 0.10 -2.70 12.13
C THR A 120 -1.25 -2.03 12.40
N SER A 121 -1.85 -2.25 13.58
CA SER A 121 -3.10 -1.59 13.98
C SER A 121 -2.98 -0.08 14.18
N ALA A 122 -1.75 0.43 14.32
CA ALA A 122 -1.47 1.87 14.37
C ALA A 122 -1.52 2.54 12.98
N LEU A 123 -1.55 1.77 11.88
CA LEU A 123 -1.51 2.28 10.51
C LEU A 123 -2.92 2.44 9.90
N PRO A 124 -3.11 3.40 8.99
CA PRO A 124 -4.39 3.61 8.30
C PRO A 124 -4.69 2.46 7.33
N THR A 125 -5.85 1.82 7.45
CA THR A 125 -6.21 0.67 6.58
C THR A 125 -6.72 1.07 5.19
N ASN A 126 -7.06 2.33 5.00
CA ASN A 126 -7.61 2.86 3.75
C ASN A 126 -6.58 3.60 2.88
N VAL A 127 -5.30 3.59 3.28
CA VAL A 127 -4.22 4.30 2.60
C VAL A 127 -3.04 3.35 2.41
N LEU A 128 -2.47 3.35 1.20
CA LEU A 128 -1.27 2.57 0.89
C LEU A 128 -0.06 3.49 1.00
N LEU A 129 0.96 3.04 1.73
CA LEU A 129 2.13 3.84 2.10
C LEU A 129 3.40 3.12 1.68
N ASP A 130 4.40 3.90 1.28
CA ASP A 130 5.76 3.42 1.02
C ASP A 130 6.70 4.04 2.06
N GLY A 131 7.57 3.21 2.61
CA GLY A 131 8.38 3.58 3.76
C GLY A 131 9.52 2.61 4.01
N GLU A 132 10.29 2.92 5.04
CA GLU A 132 11.43 2.13 5.50
C GLU A 132 11.15 1.61 6.91
N LEU A 133 11.28 0.31 7.14
CA LEU A 133 11.46 -0.23 8.48
C LEU A 133 12.87 0.08 8.95
N TRP A 134 12.98 0.77 10.08
CA TRP A 134 14.23 1.28 10.61
C TRP A 134 14.23 1.19 12.14
N VAL A 135 15.40 1.10 12.77
CA VAL A 135 15.50 1.03 14.25
C VAL A 135 16.26 2.25 14.76
N ASP A 136 17.53 2.31 14.38
CA ASP A 136 18.45 3.39 14.72
C ASP A 136 19.62 3.39 13.72
N TYR A 137 20.51 4.36 13.86
CA TYR A 137 21.78 4.40 13.15
C TYR A 137 22.64 3.17 13.48
N ASP A 138 23.34 2.65 12.48
CA ASP A 138 24.19 1.45 12.57
C ASP A 138 23.46 0.19 13.09
N ALA A 139 22.13 0.16 13.06
CA ALA A 139 21.31 -0.90 13.63
C ALA A 139 20.69 -1.86 12.60
N LEU A 140 21.15 -1.86 11.34
CA LEU A 140 20.62 -2.77 10.30
C LEU A 140 20.74 -4.25 10.70
N SER A 141 21.88 -4.64 11.31
CA SER A 141 22.08 -6.00 11.83
C SER A 141 21.05 -6.37 12.91
N LYS A 142 20.64 -5.40 13.73
CA LYS A 142 19.60 -5.57 14.73
C LYS A 142 18.24 -5.73 14.06
N LEU A 143 17.90 -4.88 13.09
CA LEU A 143 16.67 -5.01 12.30
C LEU A 143 16.56 -6.39 11.63
N ILE A 144 17.63 -6.88 11.00
CA ILE A 144 17.71 -8.25 10.46
C ILE A 144 17.40 -9.30 11.53
N SER A 145 17.92 -9.15 12.74
CA SER A 145 17.65 -10.07 13.85
C SER A 145 16.18 -10.05 14.27
N ILE A 146 15.58 -8.86 14.33
CA ILE A 146 14.19 -8.66 14.73
C ILE A 146 13.24 -9.28 13.71
N THR A 147 13.41 -8.99 12.41
CA THR A 147 12.50 -9.50 11.36
C THR A 147 12.54 -11.01 11.19
N ARG A 148 13.61 -11.68 11.64
CA ARG A 148 13.72 -13.14 11.67
C ARG A 148 13.08 -13.79 12.91
N LYS A 149 12.78 -13.00 13.94
CA LYS A 149 12.21 -13.46 15.21
C LYS A 149 10.74 -13.10 15.30
N ASN A 150 9.91 -14.04 15.74
CA ASN A 150 8.51 -13.77 16.03
C ASN A 150 8.36 -13.22 17.47
N SER A 151 8.80 -11.99 17.72
CA SER A 151 8.81 -11.39 19.06
C SER A 151 8.25 -9.97 19.06
N THR A 152 7.05 -9.79 19.62
CA THR A 152 6.38 -8.49 19.73
C THR A 152 7.19 -7.47 20.53
N GLU A 153 7.93 -7.90 21.55
CA GLU A 153 8.74 -7.01 22.38
C GLU A 153 9.86 -6.32 21.58
N LEU A 154 10.50 -7.04 20.66
CA LEU A 154 11.56 -6.48 19.82
C LEU A 154 11.03 -5.44 18.82
N TRP A 155 9.78 -5.59 18.37
CA TRP A 155 9.15 -4.67 17.43
C TRP A 155 8.83 -3.29 18.02
N LYS A 156 8.87 -3.14 19.36
CA LYS A 156 8.76 -1.82 20.02
C LYS A 156 9.88 -0.86 19.63
N GLU A 157 11.02 -1.39 19.21
CA GLU A 157 12.18 -0.61 18.76
C GLU A 157 12.12 -0.27 17.27
N VAL A 158 11.30 -0.98 16.49
CA VAL A 158 11.18 -0.77 15.06
C VAL A 158 10.32 0.47 14.83
N LYS A 159 10.70 1.25 13.82
CA LYS A 159 9.96 2.39 13.30
C LYS A 159 9.60 2.11 11.85
N TYR A 160 8.45 2.60 11.43
CA TYR A 160 8.08 2.69 10.02
C TYR A 160 8.15 4.15 9.60
N CYS A 161 9.19 4.45 8.83
CA CYS A 161 9.51 5.79 8.34
C CYS A 161 8.93 5.95 6.94
N VAL A 162 7.73 6.51 6.85
CA VAL A 162 6.98 6.73 5.61
C VAL A 162 7.62 7.85 4.80
N PHE A 163 7.77 7.67 3.49
CA PHE A 163 8.31 8.71 2.61
C PHE A 163 7.45 8.98 1.36
N ASP A 164 6.47 8.14 1.04
CA ASP A 164 5.53 8.38 -0.07
C ASP A 164 4.16 7.71 0.16
N ALA A 165 3.14 8.20 -0.55
CA ALA A 165 1.81 7.60 -0.67
C ALA A 165 1.50 7.38 -2.16
N PRO A 166 1.99 6.28 -2.76
CA PRO A 166 2.08 6.12 -4.22
C PRO A 166 0.72 6.10 -4.94
N MET A 167 -0.36 5.83 -4.22
CA MET A 167 -1.73 5.79 -4.78
C MET A 167 -2.40 7.17 -4.84
N HIS A 168 -1.80 8.20 -4.24
CA HIS A 168 -2.32 9.56 -4.33
C HIS A 168 -1.98 10.17 -5.71
N PRO A 169 -2.96 10.73 -6.45
CA PRO A 169 -2.77 11.14 -7.85
C PRO A 169 -1.96 12.42 -8.03
N GLY A 170 -1.63 13.11 -6.93
CA GLY A 170 -0.88 14.37 -6.94
C GLY A 170 0.62 14.22 -7.19
N ASN A 171 1.28 15.37 -7.28
CA ASN A 171 2.74 15.45 -7.31
C ASN A 171 3.36 15.03 -5.96
N TYR A 172 4.68 14.84 -5.91
CA TYR A 172 5.35 14.32 -4.71
C TYR A 172 5.07 15.13 -3.43
N ALA A 173 5.03 16.47 -3.50
CA ALA A 173 4.74 17.29 -2.33
C ALA A 173 3.31 17.06 -1.80
N GLU A 174 2.34 16.92 -2.70
CA GLU A 174 0.96 16.57 -2.35
C GLU A 174 0.87 15.16 -1.76
N ARG A 175 1.59 14.19 -2.33
CA ARG A 175 1.63 12.80 -1.80
C ARG A 175 2.27 12.75 -0.42
N HIS A 176 3.36 13.48 -0.21
CA HIS A 176 4.07 13.56 1.07
C HIS A 176 3.21 14.21 2.15
N SER A 177 2.55 15.32 1.85
CA SER A 177 1.58 15.96 2.76
C SER A 177 0.41 15.02 3.08
N PHE A 178 -0.15 14.35 2.08
CA PHE A 178 -1.23 13.38 2.28
C PHE A 178 -0.79 12.19 3.15
N ALA A 179 0.44 11.71 2.98
CA ALA A 179 1.02 10.67 3.83
C ALA A 179 1.13 11.16 5.29
N ALA A 180 1.63 12.38 5.50
CA ALA A 180 1.73 13.02 6.81
C ALA A 180 0.37 13.06 7.53
N ASP A 181 -0.66 13.55 6.84
CA ASP A 181 -2.01 13.66 7.39
C ASP A 181 -2.58 12.28 7.74
N SER A 182 -2.33 11.29 6.87
CA SER A 182 -2.82 9.92 7.02
C SER A 182 -2.23 9.19 8.24
N ILE A 183 -1.02 9.56 8.68
CA ILE A 183 -0.33 8.93 9.82
C ILE A 183 -0.31 9.83 11.07
N SER A 184 -0.95 11.00 11.04
CA SER A 184 -0.91 11.99 12.15
C SER A 184 -1.43 11.45 13.50
N GLY A 185 -2.33 10.46 13.47
CA GLY A 185 -2.85 9.78 14.66
C GLY A 185 -2.21 8.42 14.94
N SER A 186 -1.19 8.03 14.18
CA SER A 186 -0.50 6.76 14.34
C SER A 186 0.39 6.76 15.59
N GLY A 187 0.73 5.56 16.07
CA GLY A 187 1.59 5.37 17.24
C GLY A 187 3.01 5.94 17.04
N PRO A 188 3.81 6.05 18.12
CA PRO A 188 5.12 6.71 18.11
C PRO A 188 6.16 6.03 17.20
N ASN A 189 5.91 4.79 16.81
CA ASN A 189 6.75 4.02 15.90
C ASN A 189 6.47 4.32 14.42
N ILE A 190 5.44 5.11 14.10
CA ILE A 190 5.13 5.51 12.72
C ILE A 190 5.48 6.98 12.56
N SER A 191 6.30 7.30 11.57
CA SER A 191 6.78 8.66 11.35
C SER A 191 6.92 8.96 9.87
N LEU A 192 6.90 10.25 9.53
CA LEU A 192 7.19 10.71 8.18
C LEU A 192 8.66 11.08 8.07
N VAL A 193 9.32 10.68 6.99
CA VAL A 193 10.67 11.14 6.66
C VAL A 193 10.61 12.63 6.28
N PRO A 194 11.34 13.51 6.98
CA PRO A 194 11.37 14.93 6.66
C PRO A 194 11.94 15.17 5.26
N ILE A 195 11.42 16.20 4.59
CA ILE A 195 11.92 16.66 3.29
C ILE A 195 12.29 18.14 3.36
N THR A 196 13.31 18.52 2.62
CA THR A 196 13.74 19.91 2.42
C THR A 196 13.90 20.19 0.93
N THR A 197 13.44 21.35 0.47
CA THR A 197 13.65 21.74 -0.94
C THR A 197 15.10 22.12 -1.19
N CYS A 198 15.72 21.52 -2.21
CA CYS A 198 17.06 21.82 -2.67
C CYS A 198 17.09 23.20 -3.33
N LEU A 199 18.07 24.02 -2.93
CA LEU A 199 18.25 25.39 -3.46
C LEU A 199 19.37 25.46 -4.51
N GLY A 200 19.92 24.30 -4.88
CA GLY A 200 21.05 24.16 -5.79
C GLY A 200 22.19 23.34 -5.19
N PHE A 201 23.29 23.23 -5.94
CA PHE A 201 24.44 22.39 -5.60
C PHE A 201 25.06 22.71 -4.24
N ASP A 202 25.28 23.99 -3.93
CA ASP A 202 25.90 24.39 -2.66
C ASP A 202 25.03 23.98 -1.45
N HIS A 203 23.71 24.17 -1.56
CA HIS A 203 22.79 23.73 -0.51
C HIS A 203 22.83 22.21 -0.35
N LEU A 204 22.81 21.45 -1.44
CA LEU A 204 22.90 19.99 -1.38
C LEU A 204 24.21 19.53 -0.70
N GLN A 205 25.35 20.17 -1.00
CA GLN A 205 26.62 19.86 -0.35
C GLN A 205 26.59 20.12 1.16
N THR A 206 25.89 21.14 1.63
CA THR A 206 25.75 21.38 3.08
C THR A 206 24.92 20.33 3.81
N VAL A 207 24.04 19.62 3.09
CA VAL A 207 23.20 18.55 3.66
C VAL A 207 23.90 17.18 3.62
N LEU A 208 24.84 16.99 2.69
CA LEU A 208 25.60 15.73 2.54
C LEU A 208 26.82 15.63 3.47
N ASN A 209 27.30 16.75 4.00
CA ASN A 209 28.46 16.85 4.89
C ASN A 209 28.05 16.77 6.36
#